data_AF-A0A4Y7KNZ0-F1
#
_entry.id   AF-A0A4Y7KNZ0-F1
#
_cell.length_a   1.000
_cell.length_b   1.000
_cell.length_c   1.000
_cell.angle_alpha   90.00
_cell.angle_beta   90.00
_cell.angle_gamma   90.00
#
_symmetry.space_group_name_H-M   'P 1'
#
loop_
_entity.id
_entity.type
_entity.pdbx_description
1 polymer ?
#
loop_
_entity_poly.entity_id
_entity_poly.type
_entity_poly.pdbx_seq_one_letter_code
_entity_poly.pdbx_strand_id
1 'polypeptide(L)'
;MGKKTKKPGKGKEKTERKTAKADEKRARRDNKKISEEDDIDAILLSIQKEEAKKKEIHIEENVPKPSPRSNCSLNINPLKETELIIYGGEYYNGNKTYVYGDLYRYDADKNEWKLISSPNSPPPRSAHQAVAWKDHLYIFGGEFTSPNQERFHHYKDFWMLDLKTNQWEQINLKGCPSPRSGHRMVLYKHKIVVFGGFYDTLREVRYFNDLHVFDLYTYKWQEVKPRLGCIWPSARSGFQFFVFQDEIFLYGGYSKEVSSEKNNSSEKGIVHADLWSLDPRTWEWNKVKKNGMPPGPRAGFTIAVHKKRALLFGGVVDMEIEAGDVMMSLFLNELYGFQMDSHRWYPLELRKEKSTKDKKKLDQQLSGSSLEKGKADGSVDNDEEVPDFGNGNDEITKSFTKKISVNDAVADVSKEKAQEHCNSADPQTSISVEVVKPCGRINSCMVVGRDTLYVYGGMMEIKDQEITLDDLYTLNLSKLDEWKCIIPMNDGGKALETEEAVAILRGEKKKLRRKEKRARIEQIRANLGLSDSQRTPVPGESLREFYKRTNMYWQMAAHEHTQHTGKELRKDGFDLAESRYKELKPILDELAILEAEQKTEEAEGAETSSGKRNNKNKKNKAPQR
;
A
#
# COMPACT_ATOMS: atom_id res chain seq x y z
N MET A 1 -3.24 -20.12 68.34
CA MET A 1 -3.90 -20.39 67.04
C MET A 1 -4.92 -19.29 66.78
N GLY A 2 -4.79 -18.55 65.68
CA GLY A 2 -5.76 -17.52 65.29
C GLY A 2 -5.67 -17.23 63.80
N LYS A 3 -6.44 -17.97 62.98
CA LYS A 3 -6.56 -17.74 61.53
C LYS A 3 -7.41 -16.49 61.29
N LYS A 4 -6.81 -15.41 60.77
CA LYS A 4 -7.53 -14.27 60.18
C LYS A 4 -7.92 -14.62 58.74
N THR A 5 -9.22 -14.72 58.46
CA THR A 5 -9.80 -14.79 57.13
C THR A 5 -9.71 -13.42 56.43
N LYS A 6 -9.00 -13.35 55.29
CA LYS A 6 -8.98 -12.16 54.41
C LYS A 6 -10.22 -12.17 53.51
N LYS A 7 -11.03 -11.11 53.54
CA LYS A 7 -12.12 -10.86 52.58
C LYS A 7 -11.55 -10.66 51.16
N PRO A 8 -12.23 -11.13 50.09
CA PRO A 8 -11.81 -10.87 48.72
C PRO A 8 -11.87 -9.37 48.42
N GLY A 9 -10.82 -8.82 47.80
CA GLY A 9 -10.74 -7.41 47.44
C GLY A 9 -11.68 -7.05 46.29
N LYS A 10 -12.23 -5.83 46.33
CA LYS A 10 -13.13 -5.19 45.34
C LYS A 10 -12.68 -5.30 43.86
N GLY A 11 -11.42 -5.66 43.57
CA GLY A 11 -10.90 -5.84 42.21
C GLY A 11 -11.31 -7.15 41.53
N LYS A 12 -11.54 -8.24 42.29
CA LYS A 12 -11.93 -9.54 41.72
C LYS A 12 -13.36 -9.50 41.19
N GLU A 13 -14.25 -8.88 41.96
CA GLU A 13 -15.66 -8.67 41.60
C GLU A 13 -15.81 -7.75 40.37
N LYS A 14 -14.95 -6.73 40.21
CA LYS A 14 -14.96 -5.83 39.04
C LYS A 14 -14.46 -6.53 37.76
N THR A 15 -13.60 -7.54 37.88
CA THR A 15 -13.07 -8.34 36.77
C THR A 15 -14.06 -9.42 36.35
N GLU A 16 -14.70 -10.10 37.31
CA GLU A 16 -15.80 -11.04 37.06
C GLU A 16 -17.01 -10.33 36.42
N ARG A 17 -17.34 -9.08 36.83
CA ARG A 17 -18.39 -8.28 36.20
C ARG A 17 -18.06 -7.81 34.78
N LYS A 18 -16.78 -7.62 34.46
CA LYS A 18 -16.33 -7.28 33.09
C LYS A 18 -16.33 -8.51 32.19
N THR A 19 -15.90 -9.65 32.70
CA THR A 19 -15.93 -10.95 32.01
C THR A 19 -17.37 -11.37 31.73
N ALA A 20 -18.24 -11.31 32.75
CA ALA A 20 -19.67 -11.55 32.58
C ALA A 20 -20.34 -10.58 31.60
N LYS A 21 -19.93 -9.31 31.54
CA LYS A 21 -20.43 -8.35 30.54
C LYS A 21 -19.90 -8.61 29.12
N ALA A 22 -18.70 -9.16 28.98
CA ALA A 22 -18.13 -9.55 27.69
C ALA A 22 -18.79 -10.84 27.17
N ASP A 23 -18.98 -11.82 28.05
CA ASP A 23 -19.72 -13.05 27.77
C ASP A 23 -21.20 -12.75 27.52
N GLU A 24 -21.80 -11.80 28.25
CA GLU A 24 -23.16 -11.33 27.99
C GLU A 24 -23.25 -10.56 26.66
N LYS A 25 -22.23 -9.78 26.27
CA LYS A 25 -22.17 -9.17 24.92
C LYS A 25 -22.00 -10.22 23.83
N ARG A 26 -21.19 -11.26 24.06
CA ARG A 26 -20.98 -12.38 23.13
C ARG A 26 -22.26 -13.22 22.99
N ALA A 27 -22.88 -13.57 24.11
CA ALA A 27 -24.18 -14.24 24.15
C ALA A 27 -25.30 -13.38 23.56
N ARG A 28 -25.27 -12.05 23.73
CA ARG A 28 -26.21 -11.13 23.05
C ARG A 28 -25.96 -11.02 21.55
N ARG A 29 -24.71 -11.13 21.07
CA ARG A 29 -24.39 -11.25 19.63
C ARG A 29 -24.87 -12.58 19.07
N ASP A 30 -24.72 -13.67 19.83
CA ASP A 30 -25.16 -15.00 19.44
C ASP A 30 -26.70 -15.17 19.47
N ASN A 31 -27.40 -14.50 20.39
CA ASN A 31 -28.87 -14.51 20.54
C ASN A 31 -29.59 -13.36 19.83
N LYS A 32 -28.88 -12.42 19.20
CA LYS A 32 -29.54 -11.40 18.39
C LYS A 32 -30.16 -12.13 17.20
N LYS A 33 -31.50 -12.06 17.05
CA LYS A 33 -32.14 -12.46 15.79
C LYS A 33 -31.45 -11.70 14.67
N ILE A 34 -30.63 -12.41 13.89
CA ILE A 34 -29.99 -11.89 12.69
C ILE A 34 -31.14 -11.59 11.74
N SER A 35 -31.14 -10.40 11.15
CA SER A 35 -32.09 -10.10 10.08
C SER A 35 -31.90 -11.13 8.97
N GLU A 36 -32.95 -11.55 8.27
CA GLU A 36 -32.78 -12.41 7.09
C GLU A 36 -31.83 -11.78 6.05
N GLU A 37 -31.72 -10.44 6.04
CA GLU A 37 -30.77 -9.69 5.22
C GLU A 37 -29.29 -9.83 5.62
N ASP A 38 -28.99 -10.29 6.84
CA ASP A 38 -27.64 -10.46 7.37
C ASP A 38 -27.28 -11.94 7.61
N ASP A 39 -28.24 -12.85 7.41
CA ASP A 39 -28.04 -14.29 7.55
C ASP A 39 -27.37 -14.86 6.29
N ILE A 40 -26.07 -15.17 6.39
CA ILE A 40 -25.28 -15.66 5.26
C ILE A 40 -25.90 -16.92 4.63
N ASP A 41 -26.41 -17.85 5.44
CA ASP A 41 -26.95 -19.10 4.91
C ASP A 41 -28.22 -18.84 4.09
N ALA A 42 -29.07 -17.92 4.55
CA ALA A 42 -30.25 -17.48 3.82
C ALA A 42 -29.88 -16.73 2.51
N ILE A 43 -28.90 -15.83 2.58
CA ILE A 43 -28.40 -15.07 1.42
C ILE A 43 -27.84 -16.01 0.36
N LEU A 44 -26.92 -16.90 0.73
CA LEU A 44 -26.30 -17.85 -0.19
C LEU A 44 -27.33 -18.78 -0.83
N LEU A 45 -28.34 -19.21 -0.06
CA LEU A 45 -29.43 -20.04 -0.58
C LEU A 45 -30.33 -19.26 -1.56
N SER A 46 -30.55 -17.97 -1.34
CA SER A 46 -31.24 -17.10 -2.30
C SER A 46 -30.44 -16.95 -3.60
N ILE A 47 -29.14 -16.64 -3.48
CA ILE A 47 -28.24 -16.53 -4.64
C ILE A 47 -28.22 -17.83 -5.44
N GLN A 48 -28.09 -18.97 -4.77
CA GLN A 48 -28.08 -20.28 -5.44
C GLN A 48 -29.39 -20.54 -6.21
N LYS A 49 -30.54 -20.13 -5.66
CA LYS A 49 -31.84 -20.22 -6.36
C LYS A 49 -31.91 -19.32 -7.58
N GLU A 50 -31.29 -18.14 -7.54
CA GLU A 50 -31.25 -17.22 -8.68
C GLU A 50 -30.30 -17.71 -9.77
N GLU A 51 -29.10 -18.16 -9.39
CA GLU A 51 -28.12 -18.76 -10.31
C GLU A 51 -28.67 -20.02 -10.99
N ALA A 52 -29.44 -20.86 -10.28
CA ALA A 52 -30.07 -22.04 -10.86
C ALA A 52 -31.14 -21.74 -11.93
N LYS A 53 -31.60 -20.48 -12.04
CA LYS A 53 -32.51 -20.08 -13.13
C LYS A 53 -31.77 -19.86 -14.45
N LYS A 54 -30.46 -19.61 -14.42
CA LYS A 54 -29.64 -19.43 -15.62
C LYS A 54 -29.48 -20.77 -16.33
N LYS A 55 -29.84 -20.81 -17.62
CA LYS A 55 -29.82 -22.04 -18.44
C LYS A 55 -28.77 -22.02 -19.53
N GLU A 56 -28.38 -20.84 -19.97
CA GLU A 56 -27.45 -20.65 -21.07
C GLU A 56 -26.39 -19.63 -20.69
N ILE A 57 -25.30 -19.67 -21.44
CA ILE A 57 -24.21 -18.71 -21.30
C ILE A 57 -24.60 -17.45 -22.06
N HIS A 58 -24.53 -16.31 -21.38
CA HIS A 58 -24.74 -15.00 -21.96
C HIS A 58 -23.44 -14.20 -21.92
N ILE A 59 -23.09 -13.58 -23.04
CA ILE A 59 -21.91 -12.72 -23.17
C ILE A 59 -22.41 -11.34 -23.55
N GLU A 60 -22.26 -10.39 -22.63
CA GLU A 60 -22.52 -8.98 -22.88
C GLU A 60 -21.21 -8.32 -23.31
N GLU A 61 -21.20 -7.82 -24.54
CA GLU A 61 -20.06 -7.14 -25.15
C GLU A 61 -20.10 -5.64 -24.84
N ASN A 62 -18.93 -5.00 -24.77
CA ASN A 62 -18.79 -3.55 -24.56
C ASN A 62 -19.51 -3.01 -23.32
N VAL A 63 -19.49 -3.80 -22.24
CA VAL A 63 -20.04 -3.38 -20.95
C VAL A 63 -19.16 -2.32 -20.29
N PRO A 64 -19.67 -1.57 -19.30
CA PRO A 64 -18.83 -0.72 -18.46
C PRO A 64 -17.77 -1.53 -17.72
N LYS A 65 -16.72 -0.84 -17.25
CA LYS A 65 -15.73 -1.42 -16.35
C LYS A 65 -16.40 -2.04 -15.11
N PRO A 66 -15.77 -3.04 -14.47
CA PRO A 66 -16.31 -3.63 -13.26
C PRO A 66 -16.39 -2.60 -12.13
N SER A 67 -17.34 -2.81 -11.22
CA SER A 67 -17.46 -2.04 -9.97
C SER A 67 -16.18 -2.12 -9.13
N PRO A 68 -15.94 -1.14 -8.22
CA PRO A 68 -14.84 -1.21 -7.27
C PRO A 68 -14.79 -2.52 -6.53
N ARG A 69 -13.58 -3.08 -6.45
CA ARG A 69 -13.36 -4.37 -5.83
C ARG A 69 -11.93 -4.55 -5.32
N SER A 70 -11.83 -5.19 -4.17
CA SER A 70 -10.59 -5.75 -3.64
C SER A 70 -10.73 -7.28 -3.58
N ASN A 71 -9.63 -7.98 -3.30
CA ASN A 71 -9.67 -9.43 -3.03
C ASN A 71 -10.30 -10.27 -4.16
N CYS A 72 -10.33 -9.76 -5.40
CA CYS A 72 -10.71 -10.52 -6.59
C CYS A 72 -9.52 -11.32 -7.15
N SER A 73 -9.76 -12.09 -8.20
CA SER A 73 -8.67 -12.69 -8.99
C SER A 73 -8.53 -11.99 -10.33
N LEU A 74 -7.28 -11.73 -10.73
CA LEU A 74 -6.90 -11.18 -12.04
C LEU A 74 -5.90 -12.12 -12.71
N ASN A 75 -6.20 -12.57 -13.93
CA ASN A 75 -5.35 -13.50 -14.67
C ASN A 75 -5.21 -13.06 -16.12
N ILE A 76 -4.08 -13.39 -16.76
CA ILE A 76 -3.99 -13.34 -18.22
C ILE A 76 -4.77 -14.53 -18.79
N ASN A 77 -5.53 -14.31 -19.86
CA ASN A 77 -6.10 -15.40 -20.63
C ASN A 77 -4.98 -16.13 -21.39
N PRO A 78 -4.68 -17.41 -21.09
CA PRO A 78 -3.66 -18.18 -21.81
C PRO A 78 -3.95 -18.38 -23.30
N LEU A 79 -5.21 -18.22 -23.73
CA LEU A 79 -5.61 -18.30 -25.14
C LEU A 79 -5.44 -16.96 -25.88
N LYS A 80 -5.27 -15.85 -25.15
CA LYS A 80 -5.14 -14.50 -25.69
C LYS A 80 -4.43 -13.60 -24.67
N GLU A 81 -3.13 -13.46 -24.82
CA GLU A 81 -2.25 -12.80 -23.82
C GLU A 81 -2.57 -11.32 -23.52
N THR A 82 -3.38 -10.66 -24.35
CA THR A 82 -3.83 -9.28 -24.15
C THR A 82 -5.18 -9.18 -23.45
N GLU A 83 -5.80 -10.31 -23.16
CA GLU A 83 -7.07 -10.37 -22.47
C GLU A 83 -6.87 -10.68 -20.99
N LEU A 84 -7.38 -9.82 -20.11
CA LEU A 84 -7.41 -10.04 -18.67
C LEU A 84 -8.72 -10.69 -18.27
N ILE A 85 -8.68 -11.60 -17.31
CA ILE A 85 -9.84 -12.26 -16.73
C ILE A 85 -9.96 -11.82 -15.27
N ILE A 86 -11.11 -11.26 -14.91
CA ILE A 86 -11.43 -10.83 -13.54
C ILE A 86 -12.61 -11.63 -13.03
N TYR A 87 -12.47 -12.17 -11.82
CA TYR A 87 -13.56 -12.90 -11.18
C TYR A 87 -13.68 -12.57 -9.70
N GLY A 88 -14.91 -12.30 -9.26
CA GLY A 88 -15.29 -12.10 -7.87
C GLY A 88 -14.69 -10.84 -7.22
N GLY A 89 -14.41 -10.95 -5.93
CA GLY A 89 -13.96 -9.86 -5.06
C GLY A 89 -15.08 -9.28 -4.21
N GLU A 90 -14.77 -8.21 -3.49
CA GLU A 90 -15.72 -7.55 -2.61
C GLU A 90 -15.59 -6.04 -2.64
N TYR A 91 -16.67 -5.38 -2.22
CA TYR A 91 -16.79 -3.93 -2.12
C TYR A 91 -17.46 -3.55 -0.81
N TYR A 92 -16.87 -2.59 -0.10
CA TYR A 92 -17.50 -1.98 1.05
C TYR A 92 -17.84 -0.52 0.77
N ASN A 93 -19.11 -0.16 0.96
CA ASN A 93 -19.58 1.21 0.69
C ASN A 93 -19.58 2.12 1.94
N GLY A 94 -18.95 1.70 3.04
CA GLY A 94 -19.01 2.39 4.33
C GLY A 94 -20.19 1.96 5.23
N ASN A 95 -21.05 1.05 4.76
CA ASN A 95 -22.18 0.53 5.53
C ASN A 95 -22.37 -0.98 5.35
N LYS A 96 -22.45 -1.44 4.10
CA LYS A 96 -22.62 -2.85 3.74
C LYS A 96 -21.48 -3.34 2.83
N THR A 97 -21.13 -4.60 2.99
CA THR A 97 -20.22 -5.34 2.12
C THR A 97 -21.00 -6.07 1.04
N TYR A 98 -20.52 -5.98 -0.19
CA TYR A 98 -21.04 -6.67 -1.36
C TYR A 98 -19.96 -7.61 -1.87
N VAL A 99 -20.29 -8.89 -2.00
CA VAL A 99 -19.38 -9.91 -2.54
C VAL A 99 -19.85 -10.24 -3.96
N TYR A 100 -18.91 -10.24 -4.91
CA TYR A 100 -19.20 -10.44 -6.32
C TYR A 100 -18.92 -11.88 -6.76
N GLY A 101 -19.68 -12.35 -7.76
CA GLY A 101 -19.49 -13.63 -8.45
C GLY A 101 -19.50 -13.47 -9.98
N ASP A 102 -19.28 -12.24 -10.45
CA ASP A 102 -19.26 -11.88 -11.85
C ASP A 102 -17.92 -12.24 -12.51
N LEU A 103 -17.97 -12.56 -13.80
CA LEU A 103 -16.81 -12.88 -14.62
C LEU A 103 -16.67 -11.81 -15.71
N TYR A 104 -15.61 -11.01 -15.63
CA TYR A 104 -15.26 -10.04 -16.66
C TYR A 104 -14.07 -10.50 -17.48
N ARG A 105 -14.08 -10.12 -18.76
CA ARG A 105 -12.91 -10.16 -19.63
C ARG A 105 -12.61 -8.78 -20.17
N TYR A 106 -11.36 -8.37 -20.14
CA TYR A 106 -10.89 -7.09 -20.65
C TYR A 106 -9.89 -7.31 -21.78
N ASP A 107 -10.22 -6.85 -22.98
CA ASP A 107 -9.30 -6.83 -24.11
C ASP A 107 -8.46 -5.56 -24.06
N ALA A 108 -7.18 -5.68 -23.71
CA ALA A 108 -6.29 -4.53 -23.59
C ALA A 108 -5.91 -3.88 -24.94
N ASP A 109 -6.01 -4.62 -26.06
CA ASP A 109 -5.72 -4.06 -27.39
C ASP A 109 -6.89 -3.19 -27.87
N LYS A 110 -8.11 -3.63 -27.59
CA LYS A 110 -9.34 -2.91 -27.98
C LYS A 110 -9.86 -1.94 -26.94
N ASN A 111 -9.39 -2.07 -25.70
CA ASN A 111 -9.91 -1.36 -24.54
C ASN A 111 -11.42 -1.63 -24.32
N GLU A 112 -11.83 -2.90 -24.46
CA GLU A 112 -13.23 -3.33 -24.38
C GLU A 112 -13.43 -4.33 -23.23
N TRP A 113 -14.55 -4.21 -22.53
CA TRP A 113 -14.96 -5.13 -21.48
C TRP A 113 -16.09 -6.04 -21.94
N LYS A 114 -16.08 -7.28 -21.44
CA LYS A 114 -17.16 -8.25 -21.59
C LYS A 114 -17.58 -8.75 -20.22
N LEU A 115 -18.89 -8.86 -20.01
CA LEU A 115 -19.46 -9.55 -18.86
C LEU A 115 -19.99 -10.91 -19.31
N ILE A 116 -19.58 -11.96 -18.59
CA ILE A 116 -19.93 -13.34 -18.92
C ILE A 116 -20.78 -13.90 -17.78
N SER A 117 -22.00 -14.28 -18.13
CA SER A 117 -22.92 -14.97 -17.24
C SER A 117 -23.04 -16.42 -17.69
N SER A 118 -22.75 -17.34 -16.79
CA SER A 118 -22.75 -18.78 -17.09
C SER A 118 -23.65 -19.53 -16.12
N PRO A 119 -24.33 -20.60 -16.56
CA PRO A 119 -25.03 -21.49 -15.65
C PRO A 119 -24.01 -22.21 -14.75
N ASN A 120 -24.45 -22.62 -13.55
CA ASN A 120 -23.60 -23.33 -12.58
C ASN A 120 -22.28 -22.59 -12.27
N SER A 121 -22.33 -21.26 -12.20
CA SER A 121 -21.18 -20.45 -11.81
C SER A 121 -20.84 -20.68 -10.32
N PRO A 122 -19.57 -20.49 -9.90
CA PRO A 122 -19.23 -20.51 -8.49
C PRO A 122 -20.00 -19.39 -7.75
N PRO A 123 -20.44 -19.63 -6.50
CA PRO A 123 -21.03 -18.59 -5.68
C PRO A 123 -20.10 -17.37 -5.51
N PRO A 124 -20.66 -16.16 -5.28
CA PRO A 124 -19.89 -14.96 -5.01
C PRO A 124 -18.85 -15.17 -3.91
N ARG A 125 -17.63 -14.69 -4.17
CA ARG A 125 -16.49 -14.92 -3.30
C ARG A 125 -15.42 -13.84 -3.41
N SER A 126 -14.73 -13.60 -2.31
CA SER A 126 -13.50 -12.81 -2.22
C SER A 126 -12.38 -13.65 -1.62
N ALA A 127 -11.13 -13.19 -1.76
CA ALA A 127 -9.93 -13.79 -1.19
C ALA A 127 -9.71 -15.28 -1.59
N HIS A 128 -10.31 -15.70 -2.70
CA HIS A 128 -10.02 -16.94 -3.41
C HIS A 128 -8.73 -16.79 -4.22
N GLN A 129 -8.28 -17.88 -4.82
CA GLN A 129 -7.19 -17.84 -5.78
C GLN A 129 -7.62 -18.48 -7.09
N ALA A 130 -7.01 -18.01 -8.18
CA ALA A 130 -7.24 -18.52 -9.51
C ALA A 130 -5.91 -18.76 -10.22
N VAL A 131 -5.81 -19.84 -11.00
CA VAL A 131 -4.66 -20.13 -11.86
C VAL A 131 -5.14 -20.63 -13.22
N ALA A 132 -4.49 -20.18 -14.28
CA ALA A 132 -4.80 -20.61 -15.64
C ALA A 132 -3.85 -21.73 -16.09
N TRP A 133 -4.39 -22.77 -16.72
CA TRP A 133 -3.61 -23.83 -17.35
C TRP A 133 -4.25 -24.24 -18.67
N LYS A 134 -3.48 -24.16 -19.77
CA LYS A 134 -3.95 -24.42 -21.13
C LYS A 134 -5.18 -23.58 -21.47
N ASP A 135 -6.34 -24.20 -21.66
CA ASP A 135 -7.61 -23.60 -22.02
C ASP A 135 -8.58 -23.49 -20.83
N HIS A 136 -8.09 -23.65 -19.60
CA HIS A 136 -8.92 -23.62 -18.41
C HIS A 136 -8.41 -22.63 -17.34
N LEU A 137 -9.34 -22.05 -16.59
CA LEU A 137 -9.08 -21.32 -15.35
C LEU A 137 -9.59 -22.12 -14.16
N TYR A 138 -8.76 -22.34 -13.15
CA TYR A 138 -9.10 -23.06 -11.93
C TYR A 138 -9.23 -22.11 -10.76
N ILE A 139 -10.27 -22.26 -9.95
CA ILE A 139 -10.54 -21.44 -8.75
C ILE A 139 -10.69 -22.34 -7.53
N PHE A 140 -10.07 -21.96 -6.42
CA PHE A 140 -10.21 -22.67 -5.14
C PHE A 140 -10.54 -21.71 -4.00
N GLY A 141 -11.44 -22.15 -3.12
CA GLY A 141 -11.74 -21.52 -1.83
C GLY A 141 -12.25 -20.08 -1.93
N GLY A 142 -11.83 -19.26 -0.97
CA GLY A 142 -12.32 -17.90 -0.76
C GLY A 142 -13.40 -17.84 0.31
N GLU A 143 -14.04 -16.69 0.45
CA GLU A 143 -15.10 -16.47 1.43
C GLU A 143 -16.23 -15.60 0.91
N PHE A 144 -17.38 -15.73 1.55
CA PHE A 144 -18.48 -14.78 1.46
C PHE A 144 -18.60 -14.07 2.81
N THR A 145 -18.39 -12.76 2.80
CA THR A 145 -18.53 -11.86 3.95
C THR A 145 -19.98 -11.40 4.07
N SER A 146 -20.58 -11.49 5.26
CA SER A 146 -21.93 -10.94 5.48
C SER A 146 -21.96 -9.44 5.19
N PRO A 147 -23.13 -8.88 4.81
CA PRO A 147 -23.24 -7.45 4.55
C PRO A 147 -22.74 -6.58 5.70
N ASN A 148 -22.90 -7.00 6.95
CA ASN A 148 -22.45 -6.30 8.14
C ASN A 148 -21.01 -6.64 8.61
N GLN A 149 -20.25 -7.44 7.85
CA GLN A 149 -18.88 -7.90 8.16
C GLN A 149 -18.73 -8.72 9.46
N GLU A 150 -19.82 -9.14 10.10
CA GLU A 150 -19.75 -9.89 11.35
C GLU A 150 -19.50 -11.38 11.15
N ARG A 151 -19.77 -11.93 9.96
CA ARG A 151 -19.67 -13.38 9.70
C ARG A 151 -19.02 -13.64 8.35
N PHE A 152 -18.39 -14.80 8.25
CA PHE A 152 -17.71 -15.27 7.05
C PHE A 152 -18.13 -16.70 6.76
N HIS A 153 -18.45 -16.99 5.50
CA HIS A 153 -18.60 -18.34 4.99
C HIS A 153 -17.39 -18.67 4.11
N HIS A 154 -16.49 -19.50 4.60
CA HIS A 154 -15.35 -19.95 3.81
C HIS A 154 -15.73 -21.11 2.91
N TYR A 155 -15.34 -21.02 1.65
CA TYR A 155 -15.56 -22.07 0.66
C TYR A 155 -14.41 -23.08 0.68
N LYS A 156 -14.73 -24.33 0.31
CA LYS A 156 -13.80 -25.45 0.10
C LYS A 156 -13.88 -26.05 -1.31
N ASP A 157 -14.70 -25.43 -2.15
CA ASP A 157 -15.01 -25.92 -3.47
C ASP A 157 -13.86 -25.61 -4.44
N PHE A 158 -13.76 -26.44 -5.46
CA PHE A 158 -12.77 -26.32 -6.52
C PHE A 158 -13.50 -26.27 -7.85
N TRP A 159 -13.22 -25.25 -8.65
CA TRP A 159 -13.96 -24.94 -9.86
C TRP A 159 -13.02 -24.84 -11.05
N MET A 160 -13.56 -25.15 -12.22
CA MET A 160 -12.87 -25.04 -13.50
C MET A 160 -13.78 -24.31 -14.49
N LEU A 161 -13.22 -23.33 -15.18
CA LEU A 161 -13.84 -22.62 -16.30
C LEU A 161 -13.14 -23.02 -17.58
N ASP A 162 -13.88 -23.55 -18.55
CA ASP A 162 -13.41 -23.67 -19.93
C ASP A 162 -13.39 -22.28 -20.58
N LEU A 163 -12.22 -21.83 -20.99
CA LEU A 163 -12.02 -20.48 -21.52
C LEU A 163 -12.49 -20.30 -22.97
N LYS A 164 -12.75 -21.40 -23.69
CA LYS A 164 -13.32 -21.39 -25.04
C LYS A 164 -14.84 -21.31 -24.99
N THR A 165 -15.46 -22.09 -24.09
CA THR A 165 -16.92 -22.21 -24.01
C THR A 165 -17.54 -21.31 -22.95
N ASN A 166 -16.76 -20.79 -22.00
CA ASN A 166 -17.22 -20.10 -20.79
C ASN A 166 -18.09 -20.94 -19.86
N GLN A 167 -17.96 -22.27 -19.91
CA GLN A 167 -18.69 -23.16 -19.01
C GLN A 167 -17.91 -23.39 -17.73
N TRP A 168 -18.61 -23.27 -16.59
CA TRP A 168 -18.10 -23.64 -15.28
C TRP A 168 -18.46 -25.09 -14.94
N GLU A 169 -17.53 -25.75 -14.28
CA GLU A 169 -17.71 -27.07 -13.69
C GLU A 169 -17.15 -27.06 -12.26
N GLN A 170 -17.93 -27.59 -11.30
CA GLN A 170 -17.42 -27.86 -9.97
C GLN A 170 -16.71 -29.22 -9.95
N ILE A 171 -15.43 -29.21 -9.62
CA ILE A 171 -14.61 -30.41 -9.50
C ILE A 171 -14.74 -30.96 -8.07
N ASN A 172 -15.55 -32.00 -7.93
CA ASN A 172 -15.80 -32.66 -6.64
C ASN A 172 -14.90 -33.88 -6.46
N LEU A 173 -13.76 -33.69 -5.79
CA LEU A 173 -12.76 -34.74 -5.60
C LEU A 173 -12.43 -34.98 -4.11
N LYS A 174 -12.06 -36.22 -3.78
CA LYS A 174 -11.56 -36.56 -2.45
C LYS A 174 -10.19 -35.93 -2.21
N GLY A 175 -9.92 -35.55 -0.96
CA GLY A 175 -8.66 -34.93 -0.57
C GLY A 175 -8.56 -33.43 -0.87
N CYS A 176 -9.64 -32.79 -1.34
CA CYS A 176 -9.70 -31.34 -1.49
C CYS A 176 -9.39 -30.65 -0.14
N PRO A 177 -8.63 -29.53 -0.12
CA PRO A 177 -8.29 -28.87 1.13
C PRO A 177 -9.53 -28.37 1.89
N SER A 178 -9.38 -28.19 3.21
CA SER A 178 -10.44 -27.65 4.07
C SER A 178 -10.86 -26.24 3.66
N PRO A 179 -12.08 -25.77 4.05
CA PRO A 179 -12.52 -24.42 3.74
C PRO A 179 -11.54 -23.36 4.23
N ARG A 180 -11.23 -22.38 3.37
CA ARG A 180 -10.23 -21.34 3.64
C ARG A 180 -10.31 -20.16 2.68
N SER A 181 -9.90 -19.00 3.15
CA SER A 181 -9.63 -17.79 2.35
C SER A 181 -8.23 -17.25 2.64
N GLY A 182 -7.77 -16.30 1.83
CA GLY A 182 -6.44 -15.67 2.00
C GLY A 182 -5.26 -16.63 1.82
N HIS A 183 -5.50 -17.84 1.31
CA HIS A 183 -4.48 -18.79 0.91
C HIS A 183 -3.83 -18.32 -0.40
N ARG A 184 -2.72 -18.95 -0.80
CA ARG A 184 -2.16 -18.76 -2.13
C ARG A 184 -2.12 -20.06 -2.91
N MET A 185 -2.34 -19.93 -4.21
CA MET A 185 -2.39 -21.02 -5.16
C MET A 185 -1.53 -20.65 -6.37
N VAL A 186 -0.65 -21.54 -6.80
CA VAL A 186 0.21 -21.34 -7.97
C VAL A 186 0.22 -22.58 -8.86
N LEU A 187 0.47 -22.37 -10.14
CA LEU A 187 0.69 -23.44 -11.10
C LEU A 187 2.19 -23.71 -11.23
N TYR A 188 2.62 -24.94 -10.94
CA TYR A 188 3.94 -25.46 -11.30
C TYR A 188 3.79 -26.62 -12.28
N LYS A 189 4.16 -26.40 -13.55
CA LYS A 189 4.00 -27.36 -14.64
C LYS A 189 2.53 -27.80 -14.79
N HIS A 190 2.19 -29.02 -14.36
CA HIS A 190 0.84 -29.57 -14.38
C HIS A 190 0.28 -29.78 -12.96
N LYS A 191 0.88 -29.11 -11.95
CA LYS A 191 0.49 -29.23 -10.55
C LYS A 191 0.03 -27.88 -10.02
N ILE A 192 -1.15 -27.86 -9.44
CA ILE A 192 -1.65 -26.71 -8.69
C ILE A 192 -1.23 -26.91 -7.24
N VAL A 193 -0.52 -25.93 -6.69
CA VAL A 193 0.04 -25.98 -5.33
C VAL A 193 -0.68 -24.94 -4.48
N VAL A 194 -1.31 -25.39 -3.39
CA VAL A 194 -2.06 -24.56 -2.44
C VAL A 194 -1.36 -24.58 -1.09
N PHE A 195 -1.13 -23.42 -0.50
CA PHE A 195 -0.54 -23.30 0.83
C PHE A 195 -1.30 -22.30 1.70
N GLY A 196 -1.39 -22.61 2.99
CA GLY A 196 -1.83 -21.69 4.04
C GLY A 196 -3.27 -21.19 3.87
N GLY A 197 -3.49 -19.94 4.29
CA GLY A 197 -4.81 -19.31 4.39
C GLY A 197 -5.32 -19.28 5.83
N PHE A 198 -6.58 -18.87 6.00
CA PHE A 198 -7.24 -18.87 7.29
C PHE A 198 -8.72 -19.25 7.19
N TYR A 199 -9.30 -19.52 8.35
CA TYR A 199 -10.70 -19.88 8.55
C TYR A 199 -11.20 -19.18 9.82
N ASP A 200 -12.28 -18.41 9.71
CA ASP A 200 -12.92 -17.66 10.80
C ASP A 200 -14.44 -17.89 10.77
N THR A 201 -15.00 -18.34 11.89
CA THR A 201 -16.45 -18.51 12.04
C THR A 201 -16.99 -17.90 13.34
N LEU A 202 -16.33 -16.87 13.90
CA LEU A 202 -16.55 -16.28 15.24
C LEU A 202 -16.31 -17.22 16.43
N ARG A 203 -16.49 -18.54 16.23
CA ARG A 203 -16.27 -19.61 17.19
C ARG A 203 -14.83 -20.11 17.15
N GLU A 204 -14.27 -20.14 15.95
CA GLU A 204 -12.93 -20.62 15.69
C GLU A 204 -12.25 -19.68 14.70
N VAL A 205 -11.01 -19.30 15.01
CA VAL A 205 -10.08 -18.65 14.09
C VAL A 205 -8.86 -19.54 13.96
N ARG A 206 -8.54 -19.95 12.73
CA ARG A 206 -7.42 -20.85 12.46
C ARG A 206 -6.66 -20.36 11.23
N TYR A 207 -5.36 -20.19 11.38
CA TYR A 207 -4.44 -20.04 10.25
C TYR A 207 -3.90 -21.40 9.86
N PHE A 208 -3.69 -21.62 8.57
CA PHE A 208 -3.16 -22.86 8.03
C PHE A 208 -1.70 -22.70 7.61
N ASN A 209 -0.95 -23.80 7.66
CA ASN A 209 0.34 -24.01 7.01
C ASN A 209 0.40 -25.36 6.29
N ASP A 210 -0.73 -26.00 6.00
CA ASP A 210 -0.73 -27.23 5.21
C ASP A 210 -0.41 -26.94 3.73
N LEU A 211 0.21 -27.93 3.08
CA LEU A 211 0.58 -27.89 1.67
C LEU A 211 -0.23 -28.94 0.92
N HIS A 212 -1.00 -28.51 -0.07
CA HIS A 212 -1.80 -29.39 -0.91
C HIS A 212 -1.39 -29.25 -2.37
N VAL A 213 -1.39 -30.38 -3.07
CA VAL A 213 -0.99 -30.46 -4.47
C VAL A 213 -2.08 -31.17 -5.24
N PHE A 214 -2.59 -30.52 -6.28
CA PHE A 214 -3.49 -31.11 -7.24
C PHE A 214 -2.76 -31.40 -8.54
N ASP A 215 -2.75 -32.65 -8.97
CA ASP A 215 -2.15 -33.05 -10.23
C ASP A 215 -3.19 -33.02 -11.35
N LEU A 216 -3.00 -32.12 -12.32
CA LEU A 216 -3.92 -31.89 -13.44
C LEU A 216 -3.90 -32.99 -14.50
N TYR A 217 -2.98 -33.95 -14.44
CA TYR A 217 -3.01 -35.14 -15.30
C TYR A 217 -3.78 -36.28 -14.65
N THR A 218 -3.62 -36.47 -13.35
CA THR A 218 -4.28 -37.57 -12.63
C THR A 218 -5.60 -37.20 -11.97
N TYR A 219 -5.91 -35.89 -11.91
CA TYR A 219 -7.07 -35.33 -11.20
C TYR A 219 -7.14 -35.82 -9.75
N LYS A 220 -6.01 -35.74 -9.04
CA LYS A 220 -5.91 -36.16 -7.63
C LYS A 220 -5.30 -35.07 -6.78
N TRP A 221 -5.94 -34.84 -5.64
CA TRP A 221 -5.38 -34.07 -4.55
C TRP A 221 -4.47 -34.94 -3.68
N GLN A 222 -3.38 -34.35 -3.22
CA GLN A 222 -2.47 -34.91 -2.26
C GLN A 222 -2.10 -33.85 -1.23
N GLU A 223 -2.31 -34.17 0.05
CA GLU A 223 -1.72 -33.38 1.13
C GLU A 223 -0.27 -33.81 1.34
N VAL A 224 0.65 -32.85 1.29
CA VAL A 224 2.06 -33.05 1.59
C VAL A 224 2.30 -32.78 3.07
N LYS A 225 2.75 -33.82 3.78
CA LYS A 225 3.09 -33.71 5.20
C LYS A 225 4.58 -33.38 5.38
N PRO A 226 4.95 -32.57 6.40
CA PRO A 226 6.34 -32.35 6.76
C PRO A 226 7.02 -33.67 7.12
N ARG A 227 8.23 -33.90 6.58
CA ARG A 227 9.08 -35.02 7.00
C ARG A 227 9.78 -34.66 8.33
N LEU A 228 10.08 -35.67 9.14
CA LEU A 228 10.72 -35.47 10.44
C LEU A 228 12.06 -34.73 10.27
N GLY A 229 12.26 -33.64 11.00
CA GLY A 229 13.47 -32.82 10.95
C GLY A 229 13.48 -31.72 9.88
N CYS A 230 12.50 -31.69 8.96
CA CYS A 230 12.39 -30.62 7.97
C CYS A 230 11.86 -29.32 8.60
N ILE A 231 12.35 -28.19 8.11
CA ILE A 231 11.78 -26.86 8.41
C ILE A 231 10.49 -26.65 7.63
N TRP A 232 9.61 -25.81 8.15
CA TRP A 232 8.30 -25.55 7.57
C TRP A 232 7.83 -24.12 7.89
N PRO A 233 7.25 -23.37 6.93
CA PRO A 233 6.71 -22.04 7.21
C PRO A 233 5.59 -22.10 8.26
N SER A 234 5.53 -21.08 9.12
CA SER A 234 4.45 -20.97 10.11
C SER A 234 3.10 -20.72 9.44
N ALA A 235 2.01 -21.00 10.16
CA ALA A 235 0.66 -20.72 9.69
C ALA A 235 0.46 -19.23 9.39
N ARG A 236 -0.14 -18.93 8.23
CA ARG A 236 -0.27 -17.56 7.71
C ARG A 236 -1.25 -17.47 6.54
N SER A 237 -1.82 -16.28 6.36
CA SER A 237 -2.61 -15.89 5.19
C SER A 237 -2.04 -14.61 4.56
N GLY A 238 -2.54 -14.23 3.39
CA GLY A 238 -2.20 -12.94 2.75
C GLY A 238 -0.72 -12.78 2.34
N PHE A 239 0.07 -13.86 2.38
CA PHE A 239 1.44 -13.89 1.87
C PHE A 239 1.45 -13.89 0.34
N GLN A 240 2.62 -13.80 -0.27
CA GLN A 240 2.77 -13.94 -1.72
C GLN A 240 3.45 -15.26 -2.08
N PHE A 241 2.96 -15.90 -3.13
CA PHE A 241 3.42 -17.22 -3.58
C PHE A 241 3.65 -17.16 -5.09
N PHE A 242 4.83 -17.54 -5.55
CA PHE A 242 5.19 -17.40 -6.95
C PHE A 242 6.21 -18.44 -7.40
N VAL A 243 6.17 -18.80 -8.68
CA VAL A 243 7.02 -19.83 -9.27
C VAL A 243 8.08 -19.17 -10.15
N PHE A 244 9.31 -19.64 -10.06
CA PHE A 244 10.36 -19.31 -11.01
C PHE A 244 11.20 -20.56 -11.27
N GLN A 245 11.26 -20.97 -12.55
CA GLN A 245 11.93 -22.20 -12.97
C GLN A 245 11.43 -23.42 -12.15
N ASP A 246 12.33 -24.13 -11.48
CA ASP A 246 12.04 -25.31 -10.68
C ASP A 246 11.96 -25.00 -9.17
N GLU A 247 11.62 -23.77 -8.80
CA GLU A 247 11.42 -23.35 -7.40
C GLU A 247 10.12 -22.57 -7.21
N ILE A 248 9.52 -22.73 -6.02
CA ILE A 248 8.34 -21.97 -5.61
C ILE A 248 8.70 -21.16 -4.36
N PHE A 249 8.42 -19.85 -4.39
CA PHE A 249 8.79 -18.93 -3.32
C PHE A 249 7.58 -18.47 -2.54
N LEU A 250 7.72 -18.38 -1.22
CA LEU A 250 6.75 -17.78 -0.31
C LEU A 250 7.38 -16.56 0.36
N TYR A 251 6.69 -15.41 0.31
CA TYR A 251 7.14 -14.18 0.96
C TYR A 251 6.06 -13.52 1.80
N GLY A 252 6.41 -13.22 3.05
CA GLY A 252 5.61 -12.43 3.97
C GLY A 252 4.32 -13.10 4.44
N GLY A 253 3.27 -12.29 4.62
CA GLY A 253 1.95 -12.70 5.10
C GLY A 253 1.62 -12.21 6.50
N TYR A 254 0.50 -12.66 7.02
CA TYR A 254 -0.01 -12.29 8.33
C TYR A 254 -0.57 -13.50 9.07
N SER A 255 -0.44 -13.50 10.40
CA SER A 255 -1.14 -14.43 11.28
C SER A 255 -1.52 -13.76 12.59
N LYS A 256 -2.53 -14.31 13.28
CA LYS A 256 -2.82 -13.97 14.67
C LYS A 256 -2.48 -15.15 15.56
N GLU A 257 -1.70 -14.90 16.60
CA GLU A 257 -1.45 -15.86 17.67
C GLU A 257 -2.23 -15.46 18.92
N VAL A 258 -2.99 -16.40 19.47
CA VAL A 258 -3.68 -16.23 20.74
C VAL A 258 -2.75 -16.75 21.83
N SER A 259 -2.10 -15.83 22.55
CA SER A 259 -1.31 -16.20 23.72
C SER A 259 -2.23 -16.40 24.92
N SER A 260 -2.16 -17.58 25.54
CA SER A 260 -2.89 -17.93 26.76
C SER A 260 -1.95 -17.88 27.96
N GLU A 261 -1.26 -16.76 28.15
CA GLU A 261 -0.48 -16.52 29.37
C GLU A 261 -1.32 -15.80 30.43
N LYS A 262 -1.53 -16.45 31.57
CA LYS A 262 -2.15 -15.92 32.80
C LYS A 262 -3.53 -15.26 32.61
N ASN A 263 -4.56 -16.07 32.34
CA ASN A 263 -5.99 -15.70 32.46
C ASN A 263 -6.48 -14.46 31.68
N ASN A 264 -5.67 -13.90 30.78
CA ASN A 264 -6.08 -12.91 29.78
C ASN A 264 -5.62 -13.44 28.41
N SER A 265 -6.56 -13.81 27.55
CA SER A 265 -6.26 -14.09 26.14
C SER A 265 -5.89 -12.78 25.47
N SER A 266 -4.61 -12.59 25.14
CA SER A 266 -4.18 -11.47 24.30
C SER A 266 -3.90 -11.98 22.88
N GLU A 267 -4.60 -11.38 21.91
CA GLU A 267 -4.36 -11.62 20.49
C GLU A 267 -3.19 -10.76 20.04
N LYS A 268 -2.17 -11.39 19.47
CA LYS A 268 -1.03 -10.68 18.89
C LYS A 268 -1.00 -10.93 17.38
N GLY A 269 -1.11 -9.86 16.60
CA GLY A 269 -0.88 -9.88 15.17
C GLY A 269 0.61 -10.05 14.85
N ILE A 270 0.93 -10.89 13.87
CA ILE A 270 2.29 -11.15 13.41
C ILE A 270 2.33 -10.87 11.92
N VAL A 271 3.05 -9.81 11.54
CA VAL A 271 3.40 -9.53 10.15
C VAL A 271 4.67 -10.30 9.81
N HIS A 272 4.55 -11.25 8.89
CA HIS A 272 5.66 -12.04 8.40
C HIS A 272 6.43 -11.25 7.34
N ALA A 273 7.76 -11.32 7.40
CA ALA A 273 8.65 -10.69 6.42
C ALA A 273 9.79 -11.64 6.01
N ASP A 274 9.64 -12.93 6.28
CA ASP A 274 10.56 -14.00 5.88
C ASP A 274 10.30 -14.46 4.43
N LEU A 275 11.34 -15.01 3.82
CA LEU A 275 11.33 -15.57 2.46
C LEU A 275 11.68 -17.05 2.52
N TRP A 276 10.89 -17.87 1.84
CA TRP A 276 11.09 -19.30 1.73
C TRP A 276 11.11 -19.73 0.27
N SER A 277 11.81 -20.82 0.00
CA SER A 277 11.77 -21.57 -1.25
C SER A 277 11.26 -22.98 -0.97
N LEU A 278 10.51 -23.54 -1.89
CA LEU A 278 9.96 -24.88 -1.88
C LEU A 278 10.45 -25.58 -3.14
N ASP A 279 11.15 -26.70 -2.97
CA ASP A 279 11.52 -27.57 -4.08
C ASP A 279 10.31 -28.43 -4.45
N PRO A 280 9.70 -28.26 -5.63
CA PRO A 280 8.49 -28.99 -6.03
C PRO A 280 8.77 -30.44 -6.45
N ARG A 281 10.03 -30.90 -6.47
CA ARG A 281 10.42 -32.29 -6.73
C ARG A 281 10.39 -33.12 -5.44
N THR A 282 10.73 -32.50 -4.32
CA THR A 282 10.82 -33.16 -3.00
C THR A 282 9.78 -32.64 -2.00
N TRP A 283 9.18 -31.50 -2.28
CA TRP A 283 8.34 -30.70 -1.39
C TRP A 283 9.02 -30.27 -0.08
N GLU A 284 10.33 -30.03 -0.15
CA GLU A 284 11.12 -29.54 0.98
C GLU A 284 11.22 -28.02 0.95
N TRP A 285 11.02 -27.42 2.12
CA TRP A 285 11.14 -25.98 2.32
C TRP A 285 12.54 -25.60 2.77
N ASN A 286 13.03 -24.47 2.26
CA ASN A 286 14.28 -23.84 2.68
C ASN A 286 14.06 -22.37 3.00
N LYS A 287 14.66 -21.88 4.09
CA LYS A 287 14.68 -20.45 4.39
C LYS A 287 15.66 -19.75 3.45
N VAL A 288 15.20 -18.72 2.76
CA VAL A 288 16.02 -17.93 1.85
C VAL A 288 16.48 -16.67 2.58
N LYS A 289 17.80 -16.42 2.55
CA LYS A 289 18.35 -15.19 3.09
C LYS A 289 17.94 -14.00 2.23
N LYS A 290 17.42 -12.94 2.87
CA LYS A 290 17.10 -11.68 2.21
C LYS A 290 18.38 -10.88 2.00
N ASN A 291 18.87 -10.80 0.76
CA ASN A 291 20.01 -9.96 0.41
C ASN A 291 19.55 -8.65 -0.22
N GLY A 292 20.41 -7.63 -0.22
CA GLY A 292 20.10 -6.31 -0.80
C GLY A 292 19.25 -5.45 0.12
N MET A 293 18.27 -4.74 -0.46
CA MET A 293 17.38 -3.81 0.24
C MET A 293 15.93 -4.34 0.20
N PRO A 294 15.57 -5.30 1.07
CA PRO A 294 14.22 -5.84 1.12
C PRO A 294 13.23 -4.79 1.61
N PRO A 295 11.96 -4.86 1.17
CA PRO A 295 10.92 -3.98 1.70
C PRO A 295 10.71 -4.25 3.20
N GLY A 296 10.36 -3.20 3.94
CA GLY A 296 9.99 -3.32 5.35
C GLY A 296 8.75 -4.22 5.57
N PRO A 297 8.55 -4.76 6.78
CA PRO A 297 7.39 -5.60 7.11
C PRO A 297 6.08 -4.89 6.75
N ARG A 298 5.23 -5.55 5.99
CA ARG A 298 3.95 -5.01 5.51
C ARG A 298 2.99 -6.15 5.18
N ALA A 299 1.69 -5.88 5.24
CA ALA A 299 0.64 -6.83 4.86
C ALA A 299 -0.08 -6.37 3.58
N GLY A 300 -0.82 -7.27 2.92
CA GLY A 300 -1.71 -6.90 1.80
C GLY A 300 -1.01 -6.39 0.54
N PHE A 301 0.31 -6.56 0.41
CA PHE A 301 1.06 -6.25 -0.82
C PHE A 301 0.86 -7.36 -1.85
N THR A 302 1.18 -7.08 -3.12
CA THR A 302 1.04 -8.03 -4.23
C THR A 302 2.37 -8.30 -4.91
N ILE A 303 2.53 -9.50 -5.49
CA ILE A 303 3.69 -9.87 -6.29
C ILE A 303 3.29 -10.43 -7.66
N ALA A 304 4.06 -10.07 -8.69
CA ALA A 304 3.96 -10.68 -10.02
C ALA A 304 5.37 -10.96 -10.57
N VAL A 305 5.51 -12.07 -11.31
CA VAL A 305 6.80 -12.50 -11.87
C VAL A 305 6.92 -12.02 -13.32
N HIS A 306 8.08 -11.48 -13.66
CA HIS A 306 8.45 -11.10 -15.02
C HIS A 306 9.91 -11.45 -15.30
N LYS A 307 10.13 -12.34 -16.27
CA LYS A 307 11.47 -12.84 -16.61
C LYS A 307 12.17 -13.35 -15.33
N LYS A 308 13.31 -12.77 -14.96
CA LYS A 308 14.14 -13.16 -13.81
C LYS A 308 13.86 -12.36 -12.53
N ARG A 309 12.69 -11.71 -12.44
CA ARG A 309 12.36 -10.78 -11.36
C ARG A 309 10.96 -11.06 -10.81
N ALA A 310 10.81 -11.05 -9.49
CA ALA A 310 9.52 -10.87 -8.85
C ALA A 310 9.35 -9.39 -8.48
N LEU A 311 8.22 -8.80 -8.84
CA LEU A 311 7.89 -7.40 -8.61
C LEU A 311 6.92 -7.32 -7.45
N LEU A 312 7.21 -6.54 -6.43
CA LEU A 312 6.32 -6.29 -5.30
C LEU A 312 5.75 -4.89 -5.39
N PHE A 313 4.44 -4.75 -5.19
CA PHE A 313 3.77 -3.46 -5.14
C PHE A 313 2.87 -3.34 -3.90
N GLY A 314 2.94 -2.15 -3.29
CA GLY A 314 1.99 -1.70 -2.27
C GLY A 314 2.15 -2.35 -0.89
N GLY A 315 1.02 -2.49 -0.20
CA GLY A 315 0.94 -3.02 1.16
C GLY A 315 0.62 -1.95 2.23
N VAL A 316 0.32 -2.39 3.44
CA VAL A 316 0.05 -1.55 4.61
C VAL A 316 1.01 -1.83 5.75
N VAL A 317 1.31 -0.79 6.51
CA VAL A 317 2.03 -0.85 7.78
C VAL A 317 1.17 -0.17 8.84
N ASP A 318 0.76 -0.94 9.84
CA ASP A 318 0.01 -0.42 10.97
C ASP A 318 0.98 0.09 12.03
N MET A 319 0.81 1.35 12.43
CA MET A 319 1.61 2.01 13.46
C MET A 319 0.74 2.29 14.69
N GLU A 320 1.15 1.76 15.83
CA GLU A 320 0.57 2.13 17.13
C GLU A 320 1.15 3.48 17.56
N ILE A 321 0.30 4.50 17.69
CA ILE A 321 0.69 5.80 18.24
C ILE A 321 0.32 5.80 19.74
N GLU A 322 1.15 6.45 20.58
CA GLU A 322 1.17 6.40 22.06
C GLU A 322 -0.17 6.14 22.79
N ALA A 323 -0.07 5.30 23.84
CA ALA A 323 -1.14 4.87 24.76
C ALA A 323 -2.20 3.88 24.23
N GLY A 324 -1.92 3.17 23.13
CA GLY A 324 -2.58 1.91 22.77
C GLY A 324 -4.02 1.99 22.26
N ASP A 325 -4.58 3.20 22.15
CA ASP A 325 -5.97 3.41 21.71
C ASP A 325 -6.09 3.97 20.27
N VAL A 326 -4.99 4.36 19.61
CA VAL A 326 -5.01 4.90 18.23
C VAL A 326 -4.00 4.18 17.34
N MET A 327 -4.51 3.45 16.35
CA MET A 327 -3.74 2.79 15.29
C MET A 327 -3.83 3.63 14.01
N MET A 328 -2.69 3.85 13.35
CA MET A 328 -2.63 4.55 12.07
C MET A 328 -2.07 3.62 10.98
N SER A 329 -2.84 3.42 9.92
CA SER A 329 -2.49 2.58 8.77
C SER A 329 -1.76 3.41 7.70
N LEU A 330 -0.52 3.04 7.36
CA LEU A 330 0.23 3.64 6.26
C LEU A 330 0.16 2.74 5.01
N PHE A 331 -0.56 3.20 4.00
CA PHE A 331 -0.67 2.53 2.70
C PHE A 331 0.50 2.92 1.79
N LEU A 332 1.21 1.92 1.30
CA LEU A 332 2.41 2.07 0.50
C LEU A 332 2.08 1.91 -0.99
N ASN A 333 2.84 2.60 -1.85
CA ASN A 333 2.81 2.48 -3.31
C ASN A 333 4.19 2.25 -3.92
N GLU A 334 5.14 1.80 -3.11
CA GLU A 334 6.48 1.50 -3.56
C GLU A 334 6.49 0.26 -4.47
N LEU A 335 7.39 0.26 -5.45
CA LEU A 335 7.69 -0.87 -6.30
C LEU A 335 9.06 -1.44 -5.93
N TYR A 336 9.14 -2.74 -5.67
CA TYR A 336 10.40 -3.43 -5.41
C TYR A 336 10.61 -4.54 -6.43
N GLY A 337 11.87 -4.78 -6.78
CA GLY A 337 12.31 -5.96 -7.51
C GLY A 337 13.03 -6.94 -6.60
N PHE A 338 12.74 -8.22 -6.77
CA PHE A 338 13.51 -9.34 -6.25
C PHE A 338 14.14 -10.09 -7.41
N GLN A 339 15.46 -10.04 -7.51
CA GLN A 339 16.21 -10.76 -8.53
C GLN A 339 16.30 -12.23 -8.14
N MET A 340 15.68 -13.11 -8.93
CA MET A 340 15.54 -14.54 -8.60
C MET A 340 16.91 -15.24 -8.53
N ASP A 341 17.76 -15.05 -9.53
CA ASP A 341 19.07 -15.75 -9.61
C ASP A 341 20.03 -15.42 -8.45
N SER A 342 19.93 -14.24 -7.83
CA SER A 342 20.85 -13.77 -6.77
C SER A 342 20.19 -13.58 -5.41
N HIS A 343 18.89 -13.87 -5.32
CA HIS A 343 18.05 -13.60 -4.16
C HIS A 343 18.22 -12.19 -3.58
N ARG A 344 18.35 -11.19 -4.45
CA ARG A 344 18.65 -9.80 -4.08
C ARG A 344 17.46 -8.89 -4.30
N TRP A 345 17.03 -8.23 -3.23
CA TRP A 345 16.01 -7.18 -3.26
C TRP A 345 16.60 -5.82 -3.61
N TYR A 346 15.82 -5.00 -4.31
CA TYR A 346 16.15 -3.62 -4.61
C TYR A 346 14.87 -2.80 -4.87
N PRO A 347 14.81 -1.51 -4.46
CA PRO A 347 13.76 -0.60 -4.90
C PRO A 347 13.79 -0.46 -6.41
N LEU A 348 12.62 -0.48 -7.04
CA LEU A 348 12.49 -0.34 -8.48
C LEU A 348 11.90 1.03 -8.82
N GLU A 349 12.77 1.92 -9.29
CA GLU A 349 12.40 3.26 -9.75
C GLU A 349 12.19 3.30 -11.27
N LEU A 350 11.32 4.23 -11.70
CA LEU A 350 11.15 4.51 -13.13
C LEU A 350 12.41 5.19 -13.69
N ARG A 351 12.77 4.84 -14.92
CA ARG A 351 13.84 5.47 -15.67
C ARG A 351 13.42 6.88 -16.07
N LYS A 352 14.23 7.87 -15.71
CA LYS A 352 14.01 9.26 -16.14
C LYS A 352 14.14 9.36 -17.66
N GLU A 353 13.20 10.04 -18.30
CA GLU A 353 13.36 10.41 -19.71
C GLU A 353 14.61 11.27 -19.87
N LYS A 354 15.53 10.86 -20.76
CA LYS A 354 16.67 11.69 -21.14
C LYS A 354 16.15 12.88 -21.93
N SER A 355 16.41 14.10 -21.45
CA SER A 355 16.00 15.33 -22.14
C SER A 355 16.60 15.41 -23.55
N THR A 356 15.88 16.01 -24.50
CA THR A 356 16.32 16.23 -25.89
C THR A 356 17.60 17.06 -26.02
N LYS A 357 18.06 17.72 -24.95
CA LYS A 357 19.38 18.38 -24.90
C LYS A 357 20.54 17.38 -24.86
N ASP A 358 20.34 16.18 -24.30
CA ASP A 358 21.39 15.15 -24.24
C ASP A 358 21.53 14.35 -25.54
N LYS A 359 20.45 14.25 -26.33
CA LYS A 359 20.52 13.70 -27.71
C LYS A 359 21.35 14.59 -28.64
N LYS A 360 21.23 15.92 -28.52
CA LYS A 360 22.05 16.86 -29.31
C LYS A 360 23.54 16.83 -28.94
N LYS A 361 23.89 16.49 -27.70
CA LYS A 361 25.30 16.32 -27.30
C LYS A 361 25.93 15.05 -27.87
N LEU A 362 25.16 13.98 -28.06
CA LEU A 362 25.65 12.74 -28.66
C LEU A 362 25.84 12.88 -30.18
N ASP A 363 24.95 13.61 -30.87
CA ASP A 363 25.08 13.90 -32.31
C ASP A 363 26.17 14.95 -32.62
N GLN A 364 26.47 15.87 -31.68
CA GLN A 364 27.59 16.81 -31.81
C GLN A 364 28.97 16.19 -31.51
N GLN A 365 29.03 15.01 -30.88
CA GLN A 365 30.29 14.27 -30.69
C GLN A 365 30.63 13.33 -31.86
N LEU A 366 29.67 13.03 -32.73
CA LEU A 366 29.86 12.15 -33.91
C LEU A 366 30.10 12.91 -35.23
N SER A 367 30.09 14.25 -35.21
CA SER A 367 30.31 15.10 -36.40
C SER A 367 31.67 15.82 -36.42
N GLY A 368 32.58 15.45 -35.51
CA GLY A 368 33.88 16.09 -35.33
C GLY A 368 35.06 15.15 -35.56
N SER A 369 35.09 14.41 -36.67
CA SER A 369 36.37 13.98 -37.27
C SER A 369 36.15 13.50 -38.71
N SER A 370 36.78 14.18 -39.64
CA SER A 370 36.93 13.75 -41.03
C SER A 370 38.37 14.01 -41.43
N LEU A 371 38.89 13.09 -42.24
CA LEU A 371 40.19 13.03 -42.92
C LEU A 371 41.26 12.22 -42.17
N GLU A 372 41.44 10.96 -42.58
CA GLU A 372 42.44 10.62 -43.59
C GLU A 372 42.08 9.32 -44.34
N LYS A 373 42.39 9.29 -45.65
CA LYS A 373 42.18 8.18 -46.59
C LYS A 373 43.48 7.36 -46.70
N GLY A 374 43.37 6.04 -46.70
CA GLY A 374 44.42 5.10 -47.13
C GLY A 374 43.82 3.78 -47.63
N LYS A 375 44.26 3.32 -48.79
CA LYS A 375 43.68 2.30 -49.69
C LYS A 375 43.84 0.82 -49.27
N ALA A 376 42.93 -0.02 -49.83
CA ALA A 376 43.05 -1.42 -50.32
C ALA A 376 43.57 -2.50 -49.34
N ASP A 377 43.14 -3.77 -49.32
CA ASP A 377 42.68 -4.72 -50.34
C ASP A 377 41.88 -5.85 -49.62
N GLY A 378 41.11 -6.66 -50.36
CA GLY A 378 40.07 -7.54 -49.80
C GLY A 378 40.49 -8.97 -49.42
N SER A 379 39.54 -9.70 -48.81
CA SER A 379 39.28 -11.12 -49.03
C SER A 379 38.05 -11.55 -48.22
N VAL A 380 37.21 -12.35 -48.85
CA VAL A 380 36.10 -13.11 -48.26
C VAL A 380 36.68 -14.26 -47.44
N ASP A 381 36.16 -14.51 -46.24
CA ASP A 381 35.89 -15.89 -45.80
C ASP A 381 34.85 -15.91 -44.66
N ASN A 382 33.92 -16.85 -44.83
CA ASN A 382 32.98 -17.36 -43.85
C ASN A 382 33.78 -18.15 -42.80
N ASP A 383 33.44 -18.01 -41.52
CA ASP A 383 33.26 -19.17 -40.65
C ASP A 383 32.52 -18.78 -39.35
N GLU A 384 31.66 -19.71 -38.92
CA GLU A 384 30.92 -19.68 -37.68
C GLU A 384 31.85 -19.78 -36.48
N GLU A 385 31.80 -18.82 -35.54
CA GLU A 385 32.19 -19.08 -34.16
C GLU A 385 31.28 -18.35 -33.16
N VAL A 386 30.89 -19.11 -32.16
CA VAL A 386 30.10 -18.77 -30.98
C VAL A 386 30.84 -17.74 -30.12
N PRO A 387 30.21 -16.64 -29.63
CA PRO A 387 30.79 -15.87 -28.57
C PRO A 387 30.21 -16.29 -27.21
N ASP A 388 31.04 -17.03 -26.49
CA ASP A 388 31.15 -17.00 -25.03
C ASP A 388 31.21 -15.55 -24.53
N PHE A 389 30.28 -15.16 -23.65
CA PHE A 389 30.36 -13.89 -22.92
C PHE A 389 30.66 -14.18 -21.46
N GLY A 390 31.96 -14.25 -21.20
CA GLY A 390 32.54 -14.15 -19.87
C GLY A 390 32.27 -12.79 -19.21
N ASN A 391 32.28 -12.88 -17.87
CA ASN A 391 32.31 -11.82 -16.86
C ASN A 391 32.72 -10.41 -17.32
N GLY A 392 31.82 -9.45 -17.07
CA GLY A 392 32.10 -8.02 -17.10
C GLY A 392 31.30 -7.28 -16.03
N ASN A 393 31.55 -7.58 -14.76
CA ASN A 393 31.20 -6.70 -13.64
C ASN A 393 32.49 -6.03 -13.18
N ASP A 394 32.65 -4.73 -13.44
CA ASP A 394 33.40 -3.79 -12.60
C ASP A 394 33.39 -2.38 -13.23
N GLU A 395 32.28 -1.64 -13.12
CA GLU A 395 32.35 -0.18 -13.34
C GLU A 395 31.23 0.66 -12.68
N ILE A 396 30.68 0.25 -11.53
CA ILE A 396 29.76 1.10 -10.74
C ILE A 396 30.13 1.07 -9.26
N THR A 397 31.40 1.32 -8.93
CA THR A 397 31.81 1.53 -7.52
C THR A 397 33.02 2.46 -7.34
N LYS A 398 33.15 3.50 -8.18
CA LYS A 398 34.21 4.53 -8.02
C LYS A 398 33.74 5.95 -8.29
N SER A 399 32.68 6.40 -7.63
CA SER A 399 32.38 7.84 -7.55
C SER A 399 31.81 8.28 -6.19
N PHE A 400 32.46 7.88 -5.11
CA PHE A 400 32.30 8.55 -3.82
C PHE A 400 33.64 8.50 -3.10
N THR A 401 34.50 9.48 -3.36
CA THR A 401 35.57 9.99 -2.46
C THR A 401 36.49 10.94 -3.22
N LYS A 402 36.29 12.25 -3.09
CA LYS A 402 37.36 13.20 -2.71
C LYS A 402 36.87 14.64 -2.62
N LYS A 403 37.09 15.17 -1.41
CA LYS A 403 37.61 16.50 -1.05
C LYS A 403 36.71 17.73 -1.23
N ILE A 404 36.19 18.18 -0.09
CA ILE A 404 36.14 19.60 0.26
C ILE A 404 37.40 19.90 1.08
N SER A 405 38.21 20.81 0.56
CA SER A 405 39.18 21.63 1.26
C SER A 405 39.23 22.93 0.48
N VAL A 406 39.07 24.07 1.14
CA VAL A 406 40.03 25.18 1.18
C VAL A 406 39.43 26.32 2.02
N ASN A 407 40.35 26.94 2.75
CA ASN A 407 40.27 28.00 3.75
C ASN A 407 39.57 29.30 3.33
N ASP A 408 39.19 30.03 4.39
CA ASP A 408 38.86 31.45 4.45
C ASP A 408 39.87 32.37 3.76
N ALA A 409 39.35 33.38 3.07
CA ALA A 409 39.94 34.72 2.99
C ALA A 409 38.85 35.75 2.67
N VAL A 410 39.05 36.95 3.20
CA VAL A 410 38.07 37.98 3.54
C VAL A 410 38.05 39.13 2.52
N ALA A 411 36.86 39.75 2.38
CA ALA A 411 36.56 41.11 1.92
C ALA A 411 36.78 41.48 0.44
N ASP A 412 35.73 42.01 -0.20
CA ASP A 412 35.63 43.46 -0.40
C ASP A 412 34.17 43.92 -0.63
N VAL A 413 33.84 45.11 -0.14
CA VAL A 413 32.54 45.78 -0.17
C VAL A 413 32.69 47.07 -0.94
N SER A 414 31.89 47.31 -1.99
CA SER A 414 31.48 48.68 -2.34
C SER A 414 30.28 48.78 -3.30
N LYS A 415 29.17 49.27 -2.73
CA LYS A 415 28.36 50.44 -3.12
C LYS A 415 27.64 50.54 -4.48
N GLU A 416 26.31 50.53 -4.36
CA GLU A 416 25.33 51.55 -4.79
C GLU A 416 25.36 52.11 -6.22
N LYS A 417 24.29 51.88 -7.00
CA LYS A 417 23.17 52.84 -7.16
C LYS A 417 22.03 52.25 -8.01
N ALA A 418 20.82 52.68 -7.64
CA ALA A 418 19.53 52.26 -8.16
C ALA A 418 19.23 52.75 -9.59
N GLN A 419 18.43 51.99 -10.33
CA GLN A 419 17.28 52.53 -11.05
C GLN A 419 16.30 51.43 -11.45
N GLU A 420 15.08 51.56 -10.91
CA GLU A 420 13.90 50.80 -11.30
C GLU A 420 13.49 51.18 -12.72
N HIS A 421 13.32 50.18 -13.59
CA HIS A 421 12.34 50.27 -14.66
C HIS A 421 11.66 48.91 -14.84
N CYS A 422 10.37 48.92 -14.51
CA CYS A 422 9.42 47.85 -14.73
C CYS A 422 9.16 47.74 -16.23
N ASN A 423 9.33 46.55 -16.81
CA ASN A 423 8.53 46.12 -17.94
C ASN A 423 8.25 44.63 -17.85
N SER A 424 6.96 44.35 -17.90
CA SER A 424 6.26 43.08 -17.76
C SER A 424 6.67 42.05 -18.81
N ALA A 425 7.02 40.85 -18.36
CA ALA A 425 6.83 39.62 -19.12
C ALA A 425 6.63 38.45 -18.14
N ASP A 426 5.47 37.81 -18.23
CA ASP A 426 5.06 36.62 -17.47
C ASP A 426 6.17 35.55 -17.46
N PRO A 427 6.61 35.08 -16.28
CA PRO A 427 7.26 33.78 -16.20
C PRO A 427 6.16 32.73 -16.26
N GLN A 428 6.02 32.10 -17.43
CA GLN A 428 5.29 30.85 -17.60
C GLN A 428 5.63 29.91 -16.44
N THR A 429 4.64 29.67 -15.58
CA THR A 429 4.63 28.63 -14.58
C THR A 429 4.84 27.32 -15.32
N SER A 430 6.05 26.76 -15.21
CA SER A 430 6.32 25.39 -15.60
C SER A 430 5.50 24.50 -14.67
N ILE A 431 4.28 24.17 -15.09
CA ILE A 431 3.45 23.14 -14.46
C ILE A 431 4.28 21.87 -14.49
N SER A 432 4.78 21.47 -13.32
CA SER A 432 5.38 20.15 -13.13
C SER A 432 4.32 19.13 -13.52
N VAL A 433 4.55 18.40 -14.62
CA VAL A 433 3.66 17.32 -15.08
C VAL A 433 3.50 16.34 -13.92
N GLU A 434 2.28 16.26 -13.40
CA GLU A 434 1.92 15.40 -12.29
C GLU A 434 2.22 13.95 -12.67
N VAL A 435 3.10 13.28 -11.93
CA VAL A 435 3.52 11.91 -12.23
C VAL A 435 2.33 10.99 -11.96
N VAL A 436 1.65 10.57 -13.02
CA VAL A 436 0.62 9.52 -12.99
C VAL A 436 1.26 8.29 -12.36
N LYS A 437 0.79 7.86 -11.18
CA LYS A 437 1.20 6.61 -10.52
C LYS A 437 0.07 6.11 -9.63
N PRO A 438 -0.04 4.79 -9.40
CA PRO A 438 -1.05 4.27 -8.50
C PRO A 438 -0.83 4.79 -7.06
N CYS A 439 -1.93 5.10 -6.36
CA CYS A 439 -1.89 5.46 -4.95
C CYS A 439 -1.50 4.26 -4.06
N GLY A 440 -1.18 4.56 -2.80
CA GLY A 440 -0.89 3.53 -1.80
C GLY A 440 -2.12 2.68 -1.52
N ARG A 441 -1.97 1.35 -1.54
CA ARG A 441 -3.11 0.42 -1.45
C ARG A 441 -2.71 -0.96 -0.96
N ILE A 442 -3.70 -1.70 -0.49
CA ILE A 442 -3.60 -3.14 -0.21
C ILE A 442 -4.56 -3.95 -1.06
N ASN A 443 -4.30 -5.25 -1.13
CA ASN A 443 -5.17 -6.24 -1.76
C ASN A 443 -5.55 -5.89 -3.19
N SER A 444 -4.65 -5.18 -3.89
CA SER A 444 -4.77 -4.96 -5.31
C SER A 444 -4.62 -6.29 -6.05
N CYS A 445 -4.99 -6.29 -7.32
CA CYS A 445 -4.71 -7.40 -8.21
C CYS A 445 -3.54 -7.02 -9.12
N MET A 446 -2.57 -7.92 -9.27
CA MET A 446 -1.40 -7.65 -10.09
C MET A 446 -1.07 -8.85 -10.97
N VAL A 447 -0.89 -8.60 -12.26
CA VAL A 447 -0.53 -9.62 -13.24
C VAL A 447 0.38 -9.04 -14.30
N VAL A 448 1.20 -9.88 -14.93
CA VAL A 448 2.05 -9.48 -16.06
C VAL A 448 1.59 -10.21 -17.31
N GLY A 449 1.24 -9.44 -18.34
CA GLY A 449 0.99 -9.92 -19.70
C GLY A 449 2.11 -9.44 -20.61
N ARG A 450 2.86 -10.37 -21.23
CA ARG A 450 4.08 -10.08 -22.00
C ARG A 450 5.10 -9.27 -21.19
N ASP A 451 5.27 -7.99 -21.51
CA ASP A 451 6.15 -7.04 -20.84
C ASP A 451 5.37 -5.93 -20.10
N THR A 452 4.05 -6.07 -19.95
CA THR A 452 3.17 -5.09 -19.30
C THR A 452 2.70 -5.61 -17.95
N LEU A 453 3.02 -4.87 -16.89
CA LEU A 453 2.45 -5.05 -15.57
C LEU A 453 1.09 -4.38 -15.52
N TYR A 454 0.07 -5.07 -15.02
CA TYR A 454 -1.27 -4.53 -14.75
C TYR A 454 -1.49 -4.50 -13.24
N VAL A 455 -1.98 -3.38 -12.71
CA VAL A 455 -2.39 -3.22 -11.31
C VAL A 455 -3.83 -2.73 -11.28
N TYR A 456 -4.72 -3.53 -10.71
CA TYR A 456 -6.16 -3.26 -10.68
C TYR A 456 -6.70 -3.22 -9.26
N GLY A 457 -7.54 -2.22 -8.98
CA GLY A 457 -8.34 -2.13 -7.77
C GLY A 457 -7.54 -2.19 -6.47
N GLY A 458 -8.10 -2.86 -5.47
CA GLY A 458 -7.59 -2.91 -4.10
C GLY A 458 -8.36 -1.98 -3.17
N MET A 459 -7.79 -1.68 -2.02
CA MET A 459 -8.40 -0.79 -1.03
C MET A 459 -7.36 0.09 -0.34
N MET A 460 -7.84 1.20 0.20
CA MET A 460 -7.08 2.08 1.08
C MET A 460 -8.01 2.67 2.15
N GLU A 461 -7.42 3.30 3.16
CA GLU A 461 -8.16 4.00 4.20
C GLU A 461 -7.73 5.46 4.24
N ILE A 462 -8.71 6.35 4.38
CA ILE A 462 -8.49 7.77 4.64
C ILE A 462 -9.24 8.13 5.92
N LYS A 463 -8.49 8.41 7.00
CA LYS A 463 -9.02 8.58 8.36
C LYS A 463 -9.73 7.30 8.81
N ASP A 464 -11.05 7.34 9.00
CA ASP A 464 -11.88 6.19 9.42
C ASP A 464 -12.74 5.66 8.26
N GLN A 465 -12.44 6.07 7.02
CA GLN A 465 -13.20 5.66 5.83
C GLN A 465 -12.37 4.72 4.96
N GLU A 466 -12.91 3.52 4.76
CA GLU A 466 -12.40 2.58 3.78
C GLU A 466 -12.87 2.96 2.37
N ILE A 467 -11.95 2.90 1.42
CA ILE A 467 -12.17 3.19 0.01
C ILE A 467 -11.71 1.99 -0.80
N THR A 468 -12.66 1.30 -1.44
CA THR A 468 -12.36 0.28 -2.44
C THR A 468 -12.12 0.94 -3.81
N LEU A 469 -11.11 0.48 -4.52
CA LEU A 469 -10.62 1.08 -5.77
C LEU A 469 -11.10 0.28 -6.99
N ASP A 470 -11.23 0.96 -8.13
CA ASP A 470 -11.65 0.40 -9.43
C ASP A 470 -10.79 0.90 -10.61
N ASP A 471 -9.63 1.46 -10.29
CA ASP A 471 -8.65 1.97 -11.23
C ASP A 471 -7.77 0.83 -11.79
N LEU A 472 -7.30 1.01 -13.02
CA LEU A 472 -6.40 0.08 -13.72
C LEU A 472 -5.19 0.86 -14.22
N TYR A 473 -4.01 0.46 -13.73
CA TYR A 473 -2.74 1.00 -14.19
C TYR A 473 -1.95 -0.04 -14.96
N THR A 474 -1.13 0.45 -15.89
CA THR A 474 -0.15 -0.35 -16.58
C THR A 474 1.25 0.24 -16.48
N LEU A 475 2.27 -0.63 -16.46
CA LEU A 475 3.67 -0.24 -16.53
C LEU A 475 4.40 -1.18 -17.49
N ASN A 476 5.12 -0.63 -18.47
CA ASN A 476 5.97 -1.43 -19.34
C ASN A 476 7.27 -1.80 -18.60
N LEU A 477 7.50 -3.08 -18.34
CA LEU A 477 8.61 -3.59 -17.53
C LEU A 477 9.96 -3.67 -18.27
N SER A 478 9.94 -3.52 -19.59
CA SER A 478 11.14 -3.44 -20.43
C SER A 478 11.64 -1.99 -20.55
N LYS A 479 10.72 -1.04 -20.70
CA LYS A 479 11.03 0.39 -20.74
C LYS A 479 11.21 0.98 -19.34
N LEU A 480 10.32 0.64 -18.42
CA LEU A 480 10.24 1.17 -17.05
C LEU A 480 10.26 2.70 -17.01
N ASP A 481 9.57 3.34 -17.95
CA ASP A 481 9.57 4.78 -18.17
C ASP A 481 8.39 5.48 -17.48
N GLU A 482 7.18 4.98 -17.68
CA GLU A 482 5.96 5.62 -17.18
C GLU A 482 4.87 4.63 -16.74
N TRP A 483 4.09 5.03 -15.73
CA TRP A 483 2.79 4.41 -15.46
C TRP A 483 1.73 5.02 -16.35
N LYS A 484 0.84 4.19 -16.88
CA LYS A 484 -0.34 4.62 -17.64
C LYS A 484 -1.60 4.25 -16.88
N CYS A 485 -2.41 5.25 -16.55
CA CYS A 485 -3.75 5.03 -16.05
C CYS A 485 -4.66 4.68 -17.23
N ILE A 486 -5.08 3.42 -17.32
CA ILE A 486 -6.01 2.94 -18.35
C ILE A 486 -7.44 3.21 -17.92
N ILE A 487 -7.71 3.02 -16.63
CA ILE A 487 -9.01 3.28 -16.02
C ILE A 487 -8.77 4.16 -14.80
N PRO A 488 -9.29 5.40 -14.78
CA PRO A 488 -9.26 6.23 -13.59
C PRO A 488 -10.23 5.70 -12.54
N MET A 489 -9.94 6.04 -11.29
CA MET A 489 -10.85 5.78 -10.19
C MET A 489 -12.18 6.50 -10.44
N ASN A 490 -13.32 5.84 -10.23
CA ASN A 490 -14.60 6.53 -10.31
C ASN A 490 -14.74 7.49 -9.13
N ASP A 491 -14.86 8.79 -9.42
CA ASP A 491 -15.36 9.81 -8.48
C ASP A 491 -16.84 9.50 -8.19
N GLY A 492 -17.12 8.53 -7.31
CA GLY A 492 -18.48 8.13 -6.99
C GLY A 492 -19.30 9.31 -6.45
N GLY A 493 -20.05 10.01 -7.30
CA GLY A 493 -21.22 10.82 -6.96
C GLY A 493 -21.12 11.76 -5.74
N LYS A 494 -19.92 12.20 -5.36
CA LYS A 494 -19.63 13.19 -4.31
C LYS A 494 -18.46 14.07 -4.75
N ALA A 495 -18.67 14.79 -5.84
CA ALA A 495 -17.82 15.91 -6.27
C ALA A 495 -17.77 17.09 -5.26
N LEU A 496 -18.38 16.95 -4.08
CA LEU A 496 -18.40 17.97 -3.02
C LEU A 496 -17.34 17.76 -1.93
N GLU A 497 -16.64 16.62 -1.91
CA GLU A 497 -15.53 16.38 -0.96
C GLU A 497 -14.19 16.13 -1.68
N THR A 498 -14.21 15.76 -2.97
CA THR A 498 -13.01 15.60 -3.79
C THR A 498 -12.35 16.93 -4.15
N GLU A 499 -13.07 18.04 -4.31
CA GLU A 499 -12.39 19.35 -4.43
C GLU A 499 -11.60 19.70 -3.17
N GLU A 500 -12.07 19.27 -1.99
CA GLU A 500 -11.39 19.50 -0.72
C GLU A 500 -10.20 18.54 -0.53
N ALA A 501 -10.33 17.27 -0.91
CA ALA A 501 -9.25 16.30 -0.88
C ALA A 501 -8.18 16.57 -1.95
N VAL A 502 -8.59 16.99 -3.15
CA VAL A 502 -7.71 17.38 -4.25
C VAL A 502 -7.05 18.73 -3.97
N ALA A 503 -7.70 19.69 -3.31
CA ALA A 503 -7.06 20.93 -2.85
C ALA A 503 -5.99 20.67 -1.78
N ILE A 504 -6.21 19.69 -0.88
CA ILE A 504 -5.22 19.23 0.10
C ILE A 504 -4.03 18.55 -0.60
N LEU A 505 -4.26 17.79 -1.68
CA LEU A 505 -3.22 17.17 -2.50
C LEU A 505 -2.48 18.16 -3.41
N ARG A 506 -3.13 19.26 -3.82
CA ARG A 506 -2.56 20.35 -4.64
C ARG A 506 -1.70 21.35 -3.85
N GLY A 507 -1.55 21.18 -2.54
CA GLY A 507 -0.76 22.08 -1.69
C GLY A 507 -1.37 23.48 -1.53
N GLU A 508 -2.62 23.68 -1.95
CA GLU A 508 -3.33 24.94 -1.72
C GLU A 508 -3.78 24.98 -0.26
N LYS A 509 -3.09 25.80 0.55
CA LYS A 509 -3.46 26.00 1.95
C LYS A 509 -4.89 26.55 2.01
N LYS A 510 -5.81 25.74 2.53
CA LYS A 510 -7.17 26.15 2.87
C LYS A 510 -7.11 27.44 3.71
N LYS A 511 -7.80 28.51 3.29
CA LYS A 511 -8.02 29.69 4.14
C LYS A 511 -8.83 29.25 5.36
N LEU A 512 -8.14 28.89 6.44
CA LEU A 512 -8.77 28.50 7.70
C LEU A 512 -9.68 29.63 8.17
N ARG A 513 -10.90 29.29 8.63
CA ARG A 513 -11.80 30.30 9.20
C ARG A 513 -11.15 30.87 10.46
N ARG A 514 -11.37 32.15 10.76
CA ARG A 514 -10.75 32.88 11.90
C ARG A 514 -10.76 32.11 13.24
N LYS A 515 -11.82 31.36 13.53
CA LYS A 515 -11.95 30.55 14.75
C LYS A 515 -11.07 29.29 14.73
N GLU A 516 -10.88 28.68 13.57
CA GLU A 516 -10.05 27.49 13.36
C GLU A 516 -8.56 27.84 13.31
N LYS A 517 -8.18 29.00 12.75
CA LYS A 517 -6.81 29.53 12.83
C LYS A 517 -6.37 29.68 14.29
N ARG A 518 -7.23 30.30 15.13
CA ARG A 518 -6.97 30.48 16.56
C ARG A 518 -6.83 29.14 17.31
N ALA A 519 -7.75 28.21 17.06
CA ALA A 519 -7.68 26.88 17.68
C ALA A 519 -6.43 26.10 17.26
N ARG A 520 -6.02 26.19 15.99
CA ARG A 520 -4.81 25.54 15.48
C ARG A 520 -3.54 26.16 16.06
N ILE A 521 -3.46 27.48 16.18
CA ILE A 521 -2.33 28.17 16.84
C ILE A 521 -2.23 27.74 18.31
N GLU A 522 -3.34 27.68 19.03
CA GLU A 522 -3.38 27.26 20.43
C GLU A 522 -3.01 25.78 20.61
N GLN A 523 -3.48 24.91 19.70
CA GLN A 523 -3.16 23.49 19.69
C GLN A 523 -1.67 23.22 19.36
N ILE A 524 -1.08 23.93 18.41
CA ILE A 524 0.36 23.83 18.10
C ILE A 524 1.19 24.27 19.31
N ARG A 525 0.82 25.37 19.97
CA ARG A 525 1.50 25.87 21.18
C ARG A 525 1.42 24.89 22.35
N ALA A 526 0.26 24.23 22.54
CA ALA A 526 0.05 23.26 23.60
C ALA A 526 0.78 21.93 23.35
N ASN A 527 0.66 21.36 22.14
CA ASN A 527 1.23 20.06 21.81
C ASN A 527 2.77 20.05 21.82
N LEU A 528 3.40 21.15 21.40
CA LEU A 528 4.86 21.23 21.29
C LEU A 528 5.54 21.86 22.50
N GLY A 529 4.76 22.25 23.53
CA GLY A 529 5.28 22.85 24.75
C GLY A 529 6.03 24.17 24.50
N LEU A 530 5.56 24.99 23.55
CA LEU A 530 6.23 26.22 23.11
C LEU A 530 6.25 27.33 24.19
N SER A 531 5.66 27.08 25.36
CA SER A 531 5.71 27.96 26.53
C SER A 531 7.05 27.93 27.25
N ASP A 532 7.86 26.89 27.06
CA ASP A 532 9.19 26.79 27.68
C ASP A 532 10.25 27.51 26.86
N SER A 533 10.62 28.71 27.32
CA SER A 533 11.65 29.55 26.70
C SER A 533 13.04 28.91 26.66
N GLN A 534 13.33 27.90 27.48
CA GLN A 534 14.62 27.19 27.48
C GLN A 534 14.71 26.12 26.39
N ARG A 535 13.57 25.71 25.82
CA ARG A 535 13.47 24.64 24.82
C ARG A 535 12.96 25.10 23.46
N THR A 536 12.57 26.37 23.38
CA THR A 536 11.91 26.95 22.21
C THR A 536 12.76 28.10 21.65
N PRO A 537 13.21 28.02 20.39
CA PRO A 537 13.88 29.13 19.72
C PRO A 537 12.94 30.33 19.57
N VAL A 538 13.45 31.56 19.74
CA VAL A 538 12.62 32.75 19.47
C VAL A 538 12.60 33.08 17.97
N PRO A 539 11.54 33.72 17.44
CA PRO A 539 11.46 34.05 16.01
C PRO A 539 12.68 34.87 15.55
N GLY A 540 13.36 34.39 14.51
CA GLY A 540 14.57 35.03 13.96
C GLY A 540 15.88 34.68 14.69
N GLU A 541 15.86 33.94 15.80
CA GLU A 541 17.06 33.51 16.54
C GLU A 541 17.84 32.48 15.71
N SER A 542 19.14 32.70 15.52
CA SER A 542 20.00 31.69 14.89
C SER A 542 20.26 30.51 15.83
N LEU A 543 20.57 29.33 15.29
CA LEU A 543 20.94 28.14 16.09
C LEU A 543 22.05 28.45 17.10
N ARG A 544 23.01 29.30 16.70
CA ARG A 544 24.13 29.72 17.55
C ARG A 544 23.66 30.53 18.76
N GLU A 545 22.72 31.45 18.57
CA GLU A 545 22.15 32.28 19.63
C GLU A 545 21.24 31.46 20.55
N PHE A 546 20.41 30.60 19.97
CA PHE A 546 19.53 29.69 20.70
C PHE A 546 20.33 28.80 21.65
N TYR A 547 21.36 28.12 21.13
CA TYR A 547 22.21 27.30 21.98
C TYR A 547 22.98 28.13 23.00
N LYS A 548 23.51 29.31 22.63
CA LYS A 548 24.26 30.16 23.57
C LYS A 548 23.40 30.54 24.80
N ARG A 549 22.11 30.80 24.61
CA ARG A 549 21.19 31.15 25.69
C ARG A 549 20.72 29.94 26.51
N THR A 550 20.63 28.78 25.88
CA THR A 550 20.03 27.56 26.48
C THR A 550 21.07 26.48 26.83
N ASN A 551 22.37 26.79 26.70
CA ASN A 551 23.44 25.80 26.81
C ASN A 551 23.44 25.03 28.15
N MET A 552 23.09 25.68 29.26
CA MET A 552 23.05 25.05 30.58
C MET A 552 21.94 24.00 30.65
N TYR A 553 20.77 24.32 30.10
CA TYR A 553 19.64 23.41 30.03
C TYR A 553 19.98 22.16 29.22
N TRP A 554 20.53 22.35 28.02
CA TRP A 554 20.84 21.21 27.13
C TRP A 554 22.03 20.37 27.59
N GLN A 555 23.00 20.97 28.29
CA GLN A 555 24.08 20.22 28.93
C GLN A 555 23.58 19.40 30.12
N MET A 556 22.64 19.92 30.91
CA MET A 556 21.99 19.15 31.98
C MET A 556 21.15 18.01 31.41
N ALA A 557 20.36 18.26 30.36
CA ALA A 557 19.58 17.23 29.67
C ALA A 557 20.48 16.15 29.05
N ALA A 558 21.62 16.52 28.47
CA ALA A 558 22.61 15.56 27.99
C ALA A 558 23.22 14.74 29.13
N HIS A 559 23.43 15.34 30.31
CA HIS A 559 24.01 14.66 31.46
C HIS A 559 23.06 13.62 32.08
N GLU A 560 21.75 13.82 31.98
CA GLU A 560 20.75 12.84 32.43
C GLU A 560 20.76 11.54 31.60
N HIS A 561 21.27 11.61 30.37
CA HIS A 561 21.24 10.50 29.41
C HIS A 561 22.62 9.99 28.98
N THR A 562 23.70 10.63 29.43
CA THR A 562 25.08 10.26 29.08
C THR A 562 26.00 10.34 30.29
N GLN A 563 27.07 9.53 30.30
CA GLN A 563 28.14 9.63 31.32
C GLN A 563 29.28 10.58 30.89
N HIS A 564 29.11 11.29 29.78
CA HIS A 564 30.14 12.18 29.23
C HIS A 564 30.31 13.43 30.11
N THR A 565 31.53 13.98 30.15
CA THR A 565 31.86 15.16 30.95
C THR A 565 32.69 16.18 30.15
N GLY A 566 32.71 17.44 30.60
CA GLY A 566 33.60 18.45 30.04
C GLY A 566 33.32 18.85 28.58
N LYS A 567 34.21 18.51 27.65
CA LYS A 567 34.06 18.88 26.22
C LYS A 567 33.02 18.05 25.50
N GLU A 568 32.90 16.77 25.84
CA GLU A 568 31.98 15.83 25.19
C GLU A 568 30.54 16.13 25.59
N LEU A 569 30.29 16.40 26.87
CA LEU A 569 28.96 16.80 27.35
C LEU A 569 28.46 18.10 26.70
N ARG A 570 29.36 19.04 26.42
CA ARG A 570 29.03 20.28 25.69
C ARG A 570 28.63 20.00 24.25
N LYS A 571 29.28 19.03 23.61
CA LYS A 571 28.94 18.58 22.25
C LYS A 571 27.57 17.90 22.25
N ASP A 572 27.31 16.98 23.17
CA ASP A 572 26.03 16.28 23.24
C ASP A 572 24.87 17.25 23.54
N GLY A 573 25.09 18.22 24.43
CA GLY A 573 24.12 19.30 24.67
C GLY A 573 23.89 20.16 23.42
N PHE A 574 24.92 20.40 22.61
CA PHE A 574 24.76 21.11 21.34
C PHE A 574 23.94 20.30 20.34
N ASP A 575 24.22 19.00 20.21
CA ASP A 575 23.52 18.10 19.27
C ASP A 575 22.03 17.96 19.62
N LEU A 576 21.69 17.91 20.93
CA LEU A 576 20.30 17.95 21.40
C LEU A 576 19.60 19.26 21.07
N ALA A 577 20.27 20.40 21.31
CA ALA A 577 19.74 21.71 20.99
C ALA A 577 19.56 21.92 19.48
N GLU A 578 20.51 21.43 18.67
CA GLU A 578 20.44 21.48 17.20
C GLU A 578 19.29 20.64 16.66
N SER A 579 19.10 19.43 17.20
CA SER A 579 17.99 18.57 16.83
C SER A 579 16.65 19.23 17.14
N ARG A 580 16.51 19.80 18.35
CA ARG A 580 15.29 20.53 18.74
C ARG A 580 15.06 21.79 17.91
N TYR A 581 16.13 22.52 17.58
CA TYR A 581 16.05 23.71 16.73
C TYR A 581 15.59 23.37 15.31
N LYS A 582 16.11 22.30 14.70
CA LYS A 582 15.70 21.83 13.37
C LYS A 582 14.26 21.34 13.34
N GLU A 583 13.79 20.72 14.42
CA GLU A 583 12.41 20.28 14.59
C GLU A 583 11.45 21.48 14.68
N LEU A 584 11.78 22.47 15.52
CA LEU A 584 10.87 23.59 15.82
C LEU A 584 10.93 24.75 14.82
N LYS A 585 12.06 24.98 14.14
CA LYS A 585 12.22 26.12 13.21
C LYS A 585 11.15 26.17 12.10
N PRO A 586 10.88 25.09 11.32
CA PRO A 586 9.85 25.14 10.29
C PRO A 586 8.44 25.35 10.88
N ILE A 587 8.19 24.85 12.08
CA ILE A 587 6.89 24.96 12.75
C ILE A 587 6.67 26.38 13.30
N LEU A 588 7.69 27.00 13.89
CA LEU A 588 7.63 28.38 14.36
C LEU A 588 7.50 29.38 13.20
N ASP A 589 8.11 29.08 12.06
CA ASP A 589 7.94 29.87 10.84
C ASP A 589 6.50 29.73 10.29
N GLU A 590 5.92 28.53 10.32
CA GLU A 590 4.50 28.32 9.98
C GLU A 590 3.57 29.06 10.96
N LEU A 591 3.87 29.03 12.26
CA LEU A 591 3.12 29.72 13.30
C LEU A 591 3.16 31.25 13.10
N ALA A 592 4.33 31.80 12.77
CA ALA A 592 4.51 33.23 12.52
C ALA A 592 3.70 33.71 11.31
N ILE A 593 3.64 32.91 10.24
CA ILE A 593 2.79 33.19 9.07
C ILE A 593 1.32 33.19 9.46
N LEU A 594 0.86 32.16 10.19
CA LEU A 594 -0.53 32.07 10.63
C LEU A 594 -0.95 33.23 11.56
N GLU A 595 -0.04 33.68 12.43
CA GLU A 595 -0.26 34.83 13.30
C GLU A 595 -0.28 36.15 12.55
N ALA A 596 0.58 36.32 11.53
CA ALA A 596 0.59 37.50 10.67
C ALA A 596 -0.71 37.59 9.87
N GLU A 597 -1.16 36.49 9.27
CA GLU A 597 -2.44 36.41 8.57
C GLU A 597 -3.64 36.70 9.50
N GLN A 598 -3.57 36.24 10.75
CA GLN A 598 -4.62 36.55 11.73
C GLN A 598 -4.65 38.05 12.06
N LYS A 599 -3.48 38.69 12.21
CA LYS A 599 -3.39 40.14 12.50
C LYS A 599 -3.90 40.99 11.35
N THR A 600 -3.62 40.62 10.10
CA THR A 600 -4.13 41.33 8.92
C THR A 600 -5.65 41.22 8.81
N GLU A 601 -6.22 40.03 9.04
CA GLU A 601 -7.69 39.82 9.04
C GLU A 601 -8.39 40.57 10.20
N GLU A 602 -7.71 40.75 11.34
CA GLU A 602 -8.23 41.53 12.48
C GLU A 602 -8.26 43.03 12.20
N ALA A 603 -7.30 43.56 11.44
CA ALA A 603 -7.27 44.95 10.99
C ALA A 603 -8.38 45.24 9.97
N GLU A 604 -8.59 44.36 8.98
CA GLU A 604 -9.64 44.49 7.96
C GLU A 604 -11.06 44.37 8.54
N GLY A 605 -11.24 43.54 9.57
CA GLY A 605 -12.50 43.41 10.31
C GLY A 605 -12.88 44.64 11.14
N ALA A 606 -11.89 45.43 11.56
CA ALA A 606 -12.13 46.66 12.32
C ALA A 606 -12.63 47.80 11.42
N GLU A 607 -12.10 47.94 10.20
CA GLU A 607 -12.50 48.97 9.22
C GLU A 607 -13.92 48.76 8.67
N THR A 608 -14.34 47.51 8.48
CA THR A 608 -15.70 47.20 8.02
C THR A 608 -16.78 47.45 9.09
N SER A 609 -16.39 47.46 10.37
CA SER A 609 -17.28 47.77 11.49
C SER A 609 -17.52 49.28 11.70
N SER A 610 -16.53 50.12 11.35
CA SER A 610 -16.65 51.59 11.45
C SER A 610 -17.53 52.16 10.32
N GLY A 611 -17.48 51.59 9.11
CA GLY A 611 -18.36 51.95 7.99
C GLY A 611 -19.85 51.65 8.21
N LYS A 612 -20.18 50.58 8.96
CA LYS A 612 -21.58 50.21 9.28
C LYS A 612 -22.23 51.14 10.33
N ARG A 613 -21.45 51.84 11.17
CA ARG A 613 -21.99 52.83 12.12
C ARG A 613 -22.43 54.12 11.42
N ASN A 614 -21.75 54.54 10.35
CA ASN A 614 -22.14 55.75 9.60
C ASN A 614 -23.40 55.56 8.72
N ASN A 615 -23.74 54.33 8.33
CA ASN A 615 -24.91 54.06 7.49
C ASN A 615 -26.24 53.88 8.26
N LYS A 616 -26.20 53.73 9.58
CA LYS A 616 -27.42 53.64 10.42
C LYS A 616 -28.06 54.99 10.74
N ASN A 617 -27.32 56.10 10.65
CA ASN A 617 -27.86 57.44 10.94
C ASN A 617 -28.58 58.12 9.76
N LYS A 618 -28.55 57.55 8.54
CA LYS A 618 -29.17 58.15 7.34
C LYS A 618 -30.54 57.59 6.94
N LYS A 619 -31.05 56.54 7.60
CA LYS A 619 -32.32 55.88 7.20
C LYS A 619 -33.57 56.23 8.03
N ASN A 620 -33.50 57.15 8.99
CA ASN A 620 -34.63 57.54 9.84
C ASN A 620 -35.21 58.94 9.57
N LYS A 621 -35.34 59.34 8.30
CA LYS A 621 -36.22 60.47 7.93
C LYS A 621 -36.91 60.19 6.59
N ALA A 622 -38.14 59.71 6.65
CA ALA A 622 -39.14 59.85 5.58
C ALA A 622 -40.26 60.75 6.10
N PRO A 623 -40.81 61.67 5.27
CA PRO A 623 -41.80 62.66 5.70
C PRO A 623 -43.22 62.08 5.71
N GLN A 624 -44.02 62.49 6.70
CA GLN A 624 -45.46 62.26 6.79
C GLN A 624 -46.22 63.12 5.76
N ARG A 625 -47.30 62.53 5.23
CA ARG A 625 -48.46 63.28 4.70
C ARG A 625 -49.37 63.64 5.85
#